data_AF-A0A6P0M9B9-F1
#
_entry.id   AF-A0A6P0M9B9-F1
#
_cell.length_a   1.000
_cell.length_b   1.000
_cell.length_c   1.000
_cell.angle_alpha   90.00
_cell.angle_beta   90.00
_cell.angle_gamma   90.00
#
_symmetry.space_group_name_H-M   'P 1'
#
loop_
_entity.id
_entity.type
_entity.pdbx_description
1 polymer ?
#
loop_
_entity_poly.entity_id
_entity_poly.type
_entity_poly.pdbx_seq_one_letter_code
_entity_poly.pdbx_strand_id
1 'polypeptide(L)' 'MSFIPLEATSTSTALSQSHHFSQKEFWQQWQQYRDYLYHRCLRWMGGNPTNAEDALSRAMIKAWEKVQKFAGK' A
#
# COMPACT_ATOMS: atom_id res chain seq x y z
N MET A 1 -14.39 9.57 35.79
CA MET A 1 -13.79 8.31 35.31
C MET A 1 -13.89 8.25 33.79
N SER A 2 -12.72 8.18 33.15
CA SER A 2 -12.37 7.78 31.77
C SER A 2 -13.26 8.20 30.59
N PHE A 3 -12.83 9.29 29.97
CA PHE A 3 -13.05 9.66 28.56
C PHE A 3 -12.18 8.74 27.68
N ILE A 4 -12.76 8.02 26.73
CA ILE A 4 -12.00 7.27 25.72
C ILE A 4 -12.51 7.73 24.35
N PRO A 5 -11.72 8.44 23.53
CA PRO A 5 -11.93 8.47 22.10
C PRO A 5 -10.95 7.47 21.48
N LEU A 6 -11.45 6.37 20.92
CA LEU A 6 -10.61 5.47 20.13
C LEU A 6 -11.33 5.11 18.83
N GLU A 7 -11.13 6.00 17.86
CA GLU A 7 -10.70 5.69 16.49
C GLU A 7 -10.88 4.22 16.10
N ALA A 8 -12.08 3.85 15.67
CA ALA A 8 -12.34 2.54 15.09
C ALA A 8 -13.66 2.53 14.30
N THR A 9 -13.68 3.17 13.13
CA THR A 9 -14.45 2.74 11.93
C THR A 9 -14.42 3.84 10.86
N SER A 10 -13.26 4.04 10.22
CA SER A 10 -13.23 4.59 8.86
C SER A 10 -13.42 3.47 7.84
N THR A 11 -14.55 2.76 7.93
CA THR A 11 -15.13 2.05 6.79
C THR A 11 -16.02 3.06 6.06
N SER A 12 -15.42 3.91 5.21
CA SER A 12 -16.17 4.71 4.26
C SER A 12 -15.75 4.31 2.85
N THR A 13 -16.57 3.44 2.27
CA THR A 13 -16.63 3.22 0.83
C THR A 13 -17.17 4.50 0.18
N ALA A 14 -16.28 5.34 -0.34
CA ALA A 14 -16.63 6.41 -1.27
C ALA A 14 -15.41 6.82 -2.10
N LEU A 15 -15.14 6.11 -3.20
CA LEU A 15 -14.30 6.64 -4.28
C LEU A 15 -15.11 6.67 -5.58
N SER A 16 -16.24 7.38 -5.52
CA SER A 16 -16.71 8.17 -6.65
C SER A 16 -16.02 9.52 -6.54
N GLN A 17 -14.82 9.65 -7.09
CA GLN A 17 -14.27 10.93 -7.52
C GLN A 17 -13.11 10.68 -8.47
N SER A 18 -13.27 11.18 -9.69
CA SER A 18 -12.22 11.56 -10.63
C SER A 18 -11.29 12.57 -9.95
N HIS A 19 -10.41 12.09 -9.07
CA HIS A 19 -9.55 12.91 -8.23
C HIS A 19 -8.12 12.47 -8.43
N HIS A 20 -7.26 13.46 -8.64
CA HIS A 20 -5.82 13.36 -8.66
C HIS A 20 -5.31 12.46 -7.52
N PHE A 21 -4.99 11.20 -7.85
CA PHE A 21 -4.50 10.20 -6.91
C PHE A 21 -3.20 10.71 -6.29
N SER A 22 -3.27 11.13 -5.02
CA SER A 22 -2.15 11.81 -4.37
C SER A 22 -1.08 10.80 -4.00
N GLN A 23 0.20 11.19 -4.11
CA GLN A 23 1.34 10.40 -3.63
C GLN A 23 1.12 9.88 -2.20
N LYS A 24 0.48 10.70 -1.35
CA LYS A 24 0.18 10.34 0.03
C LYS A 24 -0.80 9.17 0.15
N GLU A 25 -1.85 9.16 -0.68
CA GLU A 25 -2.85 8.08 -0.69
C GLU A 25 -2.24 6.77 -1.16
N PHE A 26 -1.38 6.82 -2.19
CA PHE A 26 -0.60 5.66 -2.63
C PHE A 26 0.22 5.06 -1.50
N TRP A 27 1.01 5.88 -0.80
CA TRP A 27 1.89 5.38 0.26
C TRP A 27 1.11 4.84 1.45
N GLN A 28 0.00 5.47 1.83
CA GLN A 28 -0.89 4.93 2.88
C GLN A 28 -1.44 3.55 2.50
N GLN A 29 -1.94 3.41 1.27
CA GLN A 29 -2.49 2.16 0.79
C GLN A 29 -1.39 1.09 0.61
N TRP A 30 -0.22 1.48 0.09
CA TRP A 30 0.94 0.60 0.00
C TRP A 30 1.35 0.07 1.37
N GLN A 31 1.44 0.93 2.39
CA GLN A 31 1.77 0.53 3.75
C GLN A 31 0.77 -0.49 4.30
N GLN A 32 -0.52 -0.27 4.08
CA GLN A 32 -1.59 -1.17 4.54
C GLN A 32 -1.52 -2.55 3.88
N TYR A 33 -1.12 -2.62 2.61
CA TYR A 33 -0.96 -3.90 1.89
C TYR A 33 0.47 -4.46 1.97
N ARG A 34 1.43 -3.74 2.54
CA ARG A 34 2.85 -4.12 2.54
C ARG A 34 3.07 -5.46 3.24
N ASP A 35 2.46 -5.68 4.40
CA ASP A 35 2.60 -6.93 5.15
C ASP A 35 1.99 -8.13 4.41
N TYR A 36 0.85 -7.90 3.75
CA TYR A 36 0.22 -8.92 2.90
C TYR A 36 1.09 -9.26 1.69
N LEU A 37 1.62 -8.24 1.01
CA LEU A 37 2.52 -8.41 -0.12
C LEU A 37 3.82 -9.11 0.30
N TYR A 38 4.36 -8.77 1.47
CA TYR A 38 5.54 -9.40 2.04
C TYR A 38 5.34 -10.89 2.31
N HIS A 39 4.24 -11.27 2.97
CA HIS A 39 3.89 -12.68 3.18
C HIS A 39 3.72 -13.45 1.86
N ARG A 40 3.18 -12.80 0.83
CA ARG A 40 3.04 -13.41 -0.50
C ARG A 40 4.40 -13.56 -1.19
N CYS A 41 5.26 -12.56 -1.10
CA CYS A 41 6.64 -12.61 -1.59
C CYS A 41 7.45 -13.69 -0.88
N LEU A 42 7.30 -13.85 0.45
CA LEU A 42 7.90 -14.93 1.22
C LEU A 42 7.44 -16.30 0.70
N ARG A 43 6.15 -16.48 0.45
CA ARG A 43 5.61 -17.73 -0.12
C ARG A 43 6.17 -18.01 -1.52
N TRP A 44 6.30 -16.99 -2.36
CA TRP A 44 6.80 -17.13 -3.73
C TRP A 44 8.32 -17.33 -3.82
N MET A 45 9.10 -16.75 -2.90
CA MET A 45 10.56 -16.90 -2.86
C MET A 45 11.04 -18.06 -1.97
N GLY A 46 10.18 -19.05 -1.71
CA GLY A 46 10.53 -20.25 -0.96
C GLY A 46 10.87 -20.01 0.51
N GLY A 47 10.33 -18.94 1.10
CA GLY A 47 10.60 -18.55 2.49
C GLY A 47 11.91 -17.78 2.69
N ASN A 48 12.60 -17.39 1.61
CA ASN A 48 13.81 -16.58 1.73
C ASN A 48 13.43 -15.09 1.94
N PRO A 49 13.71 -14.50 3.12
CA PRO A 49 13.32 -13.13 3.43
C PRO A 49 14.07 -12.11 2.57
N THR A 50 15.36 -12.30 2.31
CA THR A 50 16.17 -11.41 1.46
C THR A 50 15.58 -11.28 0.06
N ASN A 51 15.23 -12.41 -0.54
CA ASN A 51 14.62 -12.45 -1.86
C ASN A 51 13.20 -11.85 -1.88
N ALA A 52 12.44 -12.05 -0.80
CA ALA A 52 11.10 -11.48 -0.65
C ALA A 52 11.14 -9.95 -0.50
N GLU A 53 12.07 -9.42 0.29
CA GLU A 53 12.28 -7.97 0.45
C GLU A 53 12.71 -7.31 -0.86
N ASP A 54 13.60 -7.96 -1.60
CA ASP A 54 14.09 -7.47 -2.88
C ASP A 54 12.97 -7.51 -3.96
N ALA A 55 12.16 -8.57 -3.97
CA ALA A 55 10.96 -8.65 -4.82
C ALA A 55 9.91 -7.59 -4.47
N LEU A 56 9.66 -7.36 -3.18
CA LEU A 56 8.73 -6.35 -2.68
C LEU A 56 9.20 -4.94 -3.05
N SER A 57 10.49 -4.64 -2.90
CA SER A 57 11.08 -3.35 -3.27
C SER A 57 10.96 -3.08 -4.77
N ARG A 58 11.21 -4.10 -5.61
CA ARG A 58 10.99 -3.99 -7.05
C ARG A 58 9.52 -3.78 -7.43
N ALA A 59 8.60 -4.45 -6.75
CA ALA A 59 7.18 -4.27 -6.95
C ALA A 59 6.73 -2.84 -6.59
N MET A 60 7.28 -2.29 -5.50
CA MET A 60 7.04 -0.92 -5.05
C MET A 60 7.43 0.11 -6.10
N ILE A 61 8.66 0.02 -6.61
CA ILE A 61 9.18 0.95 -7.62
C ILE A 61 8.31 0.90 -8.88
N LYS A 62 8.00 -0.31 -9.38
CA LYS A 62 7.13 -0.48 -10.56
C LYS A 62 5.71 0.07 -10.35
N ALA A 63 5.15 -0.10 -9.17
CA ALA A 63 3.84 0.46 -8.83
C ALA A 63 3.89 1.99 -8.80
N TRP A 64 4.93 2.56 -8.19
CA TRP A 64 5.12 4.01 -8.10
C TRP A 64 5.40 4.65 -9.48
N GLU A 65 6.18 4.00 -10.34
CA GLU A 65 6.39 4.45 -11.73
C GLU A 65 5.09 4.52 -12.54
N LYS A 66 4.20 3.53 -12.37
CA LYS A 66 2.88 3.57 -13.02
C LYS A 66 2.07 4.75 -12.52
N VAL A 67 2.02 4.95 -11.20
CA VAL A 67 1.30 6.09 -10.60
C VAL A 67 1.81 7.41 -11.14
N GLN A 68 3.13 7.61 -11.23
CA GLN A 68 3.71 8.82 -11.83
C GLN A 68 3.34 8.99 -13.31
N LYS A 69 3.35 7.91 -14.10
CA LYS A 69 2.91 7.93 -15.50
C LYS A 69 1.44 8.30 -15.68
N PHE A 70 0.58 7.90 -14.73
CA PHE A 70 -0.84 8.24 -14.76
C PHE A 70 -1.15 9.62 -14.15
N ALA A 71 -0.34 10.09 -13.19
CA ALA A 71 -0.50 11.39 -12.55
C ALA A 71 0.04 12.56 -13.40
N GLY A 72 0.91 12.29 -14.37
CA GLY A 72 1.50 13.30 -15.25
C GLY A 72 0.67 13.67 -16.49
N LYS A 73 -0.65 13.44 -16.51
CA LYS A 73 -1.51 13.72 -17.67
C LYS A 73 -2.70 14.60 -17.32
#